data_AF-A0A7H1MMJ8-F1
#
_entry.id   AF-A0A7H1MMJ8-F1
#
_cell.length_a   1.000
_cell.length_b   1.000
_cell.length_c   1.000
_cell.angle_alpha   90.00
_cell.angle_beta   90.00
_cell.angle_gamma   90.00
#
_symmetry.space_group_name_H-M   'P 1'
#
loop_
_entity.id
_entity.type
_entity.pdbx_description
1 polymer ?
#
loop_
_entity_poly.entity_id
_entity_poly.type
_entity_poly.pdbx_seq_one_letter_code
_entity_poly.pdbx_strand_id
1 'polypeptide(L)'
;MTQVGHIVIGLIVVIAAIYLFIFVTQRLTTRQVAKLMIKLQTLKDIPMQDRLVKGRKMSLMGQTLDDFQENEALYNRIVATDFDDVKQQADQVLASAQGFNIWQTNQDLRNLKKRVDQVARDIDTVNQGLTDLEQIDAEHKQAVQDLELKYKNLRKTLLSQNFIFGNTLDKLEDILGELEDEFSEFSNRTENGDHVAASEIYESLAMETNQLEERMDQIPGLVKDLSTTIPEQQEELQATFDQMMEQGFTFKDNFVEQALKQIEEDRKTTLEALKNLTLKKVQEQLTTLHQEINQIYKTFENEYQASQIVQKKLDELREYLGHLQQQNQNLNQLVGQLNQNYIFNHDEENSIRDLSRQLLQVEKDLDSIRLGINKKEVVFSQLTEKLMVDENQLDQVEEQQIGLWDNLKVLPEIVKTAQNKVELFVESMRKIKRRVERQGLPGAPTTYLNFFDQVSEMLNKLQQQVNAPRVNVDDLQRQVSIVGSDIDNLQVATNELLANATLTGILLHKANQYREYPEVVQAVQNAQVEYNQFYNYEKAVEVLGQALDRIEPGTTEILREQNNQNRLI
;
A
#
# COMPACT_ATOMS: atom_id res chain seq x y z
N MET A 1 2.20 -128.03 -27.73
CA MET A 1 2.15 -126.80 -28.56
C MET A 1 1.12 -125.80 -28.01
N THR A 2 1.28 -125.28 -26.78
CA THR A 2 0.36 -124.24 -26.24
C THR A 2 1.03 -122.87 -26.10
N GLN A 3 2.36 -122.80 -26.06
CA GLN A 3 3.07 -121.51 -26.00
C GLN A 3 3.03 -120.73 -27.33
N VAL A 4 2.96 -121.44 -28.47
CA VAL A 4 2.91 -120.80 -29.78
C VAL A 4 1.62 -119.99 -29.97
N GLY A 5 0.49 -120.45 -29.41
CA GLY A 5 -0.80 -119.74 -29.51
C GLY A 5 -0.80 -118.38 -28.80
N HIS A 6 -0.20 -118.28 -27.63
CA HIS A 6 -0.13 -117.02 -26.88
C HIS A 6 0.84 -116.01 -27.50
N ILE A 7 1.94 -116.48 -28.10
CA ILE A 7 2.88 -115.61 -28.83
C ILE A 7 2.21 -115.04 -30.08
N VAL A 8 1.42 -115.85 -30.81
CA VAL A 8 0.70 -115.40 -32.01
C VAL A 8 -0.41 -114.40 -31.65
N ILE A 9 -1.18 -114.66 -30.57
CA ILE A 9 -2.24 -113.75 -30.11
C ILE A 9 -1.63 -112.43 -29.60
N GLY A 10 -0.53 -112.48 -28.84
CA GLY A 10 0.18 -111.28 -28.37
C GLY A 10 0.73 -110.44 -29.52
N LEU A 11 1.30 -111.09 -30.56
CA LEU A 11 1.78 -110.43 -31.77
C LEU A 11 0.63 -109.74 -32.53
N ILE A 12 -0.52 -110.40 -32.66
CA ILE A 12 -1.71 -109.84 -33.33
C ILE A 12 -2.24 -108.62 -32.57
N VAL A 13 -2.30 -108.68 -31.23
CA VAL A 13 -2.76 -107.55 -30.40
C VAL A 13 -1.79 -106.36 -30.50
N VAL A 14 -0.48 -106.61 -30.52
CA VAL A 14 0.52 -105.54 -30.69
C VAL A 14 0.43 -104.92 -32.10
N ILE A 15 0.25 -105.73 -33.15
CA ILE A 15 0.03 -105.23 -34.51
C ILE A 15 -1.28 -104.43 -34.59
N ALA A 16 -2.36 -104.90 -33.96
CA ALA A 16 -3.63 -104.18 -33.91
C ALA A 16 -3.54 -102.86 -33.14
N ALA A 17 -2.78 -102.81 -32.04
CA ALA A 17 -2.54 -101.59 -31.28
C ALA A 17 -1.70 -100.57 -32.07
N ILE A 18 -0.70 -101.03 -32.83
CA ILE A 18 0.11 -100.19 -33.74
C ILE A 18 -0.77 -99.63 -34.86
N TYR A 19 -1.62 -100.46 -35.49
CA TYR A 19 -2.57 -100.02 -36.50
C TYR A 19 -3.58 -98.99 -35.94
N LEU A 20 -4.09 -99.22 -34.74
CA LEU A 20 -5.04 -98.31 -34.09
C LEU A 20 -4.36 -96.97 -33.73
N PHE A 21 -3.12 -97.00 -33.24
CA PHE A 21 -2.32 -95.81 -32.96
C PHE A 21 -2.04 -94.99 -34.23
N ILE A 22 -1.68 -95.66 -35.33
CA ILE A 22 -1.51 -95.03 -36.66
C ILE A 22 -2.84 -94.42 -37.12
N PHE A 23 -3.95 -95.16 -37.01
CA PHE A 23 -5.27 -94.70 -37.41
C PHE A 23 -5.74 -93.47 -36.61
N VAL A 24 -5.50 -93.44 -35.30
CA VAL A 24 -5.84 -92.29 -34.44
C VAL A 24 -4.99 -91.07 -34.78
N THR A 25 -3.67 -91.23 -34.96
CA THR A 25 -2.77 -90.13 -35.33
C THR A 25 -3.12 -89.57 -36.70
N GLN A 26 -3.40 -90.42 -37.70
CA GLN A 26 -3.87 -90.03 -39.02
C GLN A 26 -5.19 -89.23 -38.97
N ARG A 27 -6.15 -89.65 -38.15
CA ARG A 27 -7.43 -88.93 -38.02
C ARG A 27 -7.27 -87.58 -37.29
N LEU A 28 -6.34 -87.48 -36.35
CA LEU A 28 -6.02 -86.23 -35.64
C LEU A 28 -5.28 -85.25 -36.55
N THR A 29 -4.29 -85.69 -37.33
CA THR A 29 -3.56 -84.83 -38.28
C THR A 29 -4.49 -84.34 -39.39
N THR A 30 -5.34 -85.21 -39.96
CA THR A 30 -6.34 -84.82 -40.97
C THR A 30 -7.30 -83.76 -40.44
N ARG A 31 -7.75 -83.87 -39.18
CA ARG A 31 -8.59 -82.84 -38.53
C ARG A 31 -7.85 -81.52 -38.31
N GLN A 32 -6.57 -81.58 -37.95
CA GLN A 32 -5.76 -80.37 -37.75
C GLN A 32 -5.47 -79.67 -39.08
N VAL A 33 -5.15 -80.41 -40.14
CA VAL A 33 -4.99 -79.85 -41.49
C VAL A 33 -6.31 -79.26 -41.97
N ALA A 34 -7.45 -79.94 -41.77
CA ALA A 34 -8.76 -79.40 -42.13
C ALA A 34 -9.07 -78.07 -41.41
N LYS A 35 -8.75 -77.95 -40.11
CA LYS A 35 -8.88 -76.68 -39.37
C LYS A 35 -7.98 -75.58 -39.92
N LEU A 36 -6.74 -75.91 -40.29
CA LEU A 36 -5.80 -74.96 -40.90
C LEU A 36 -6.26 -74.53 -42.31
N MET A 37 -6.82 -75.43 -43.10
CA MET A 37 -7.40 -75.13 -44.41
C MET A 37 -8.66 -74.27 -44.30
N ILE A 38 -9.53 -74.52 -43.31
CA ILE A 38 -10.67 -73.64 -43.02
C ILE A 38 -10.18 -72.25 -42.62
N LYS A 39 -9.16 -72.14 -41.75
CA LYS A 39 -8.54 -70.86 -41.38
C LYS A 39 -7.97 -70.13 -42.61
N LEU A 40 -7.31 -70.86 -43.51
CA LEU A 40 -6.80 -70.32 -44.78
C LEU A 40 -7.93 -69.83 -45.69
N GLN A 41 -9.02 -70.58 -45.78
CA GLN A 41 -10.20 -70.21 -46.56
C GLN A 41 -10.88 -68.95 -45.99
N THR A 42 -11.02 -68.85 -44.67
CA THR A 42 -11.55 -67.63 -44.03
C THR A 42 -10.66 -66.40 -44.25
N LEU A 43 -9.34 -66.58 -44.38
CA LEU A 43 -8.41 -65.50 -44.73
C LEU A 43 -8.53 -65.08 -46.20
N LYS A 44 -8.83 -66.04 -47.09
CA LYS A 44 -9.07 -65.79 -48.51
C LYS A 44 -10.43 -65.11 -48.78
N ASP A 45 -11.42 -65.39 -47.95
CA ASP A 45 -12.77 -64.81 -48.04
C ASP A 45 -12.84 -63.36 -47.50
N ILE A 46 -11.75 -62.83 -46.92
CA ILE A 46 -11.69 -61.40 -46.55
C ILE A 46 -11.69 -60.58 -47.85
N PRO A 47 -12.62 -59.61 -48.02
CA PRO A 47 -12.75 -58.80 -49.23
C PRO A 47 -11.64 -57.74 -49.35
N MET A 48 -10.39 -58.14 -49.18
CA MET A 48 -9.20 -57.29 -49.30
C MET A 48 -9.06 -56.73 -50.71
N GLN A 49 -9.50 -57.47 -51.73
CA GLN A 49 -9.49 -57.01 -53.11
C GLN A 49 -10.43 -55.79 -53.32
N ASP A 50 -11.59 -55.77 -52.67
CA ASP A 50 -12.49 -54.61 -52.70
C ASP A 50 -11.91 -53.42 -51.96
N ARG A 51 -11.20 -53.66 -50.84
CA ARG A 51 -10.48 -52.61 -50.09
C ARG A 51 -9.30 -52.06 -50.88
N LEU A 52 -8.52 -52.89 -51.57
CA LEU A 52 -7.43 -52.43 -52.45
C LEU A 52 -7.98 -51.66 -53.66
N VAL A 53 -9.13 -52.05 -54.21
CA VAL A 53 -9.79 -51.27 -55.28
C VAL A 53 -10.30 -49.93 -54.75
N LYS A 54 -10.80 -49.86 -53.51
CA LYS A 54 -11.14 -48.59 -52.85
C LYS A 54 -9.90 -47.75 -52.55
N GLY A 55 -8.81 -48.37 -52.10
CA GLY A 55 -7.52 -47.73 -51.87
C GLY A 55 -6.92 -47.14 -53.15
N ARG A 56 -6.99 -47.84 -54.29
CA ARG A 56 -6.61 -47.28 -55.60
C ARG A 56 -7.49 -46.10 -56.06
N LYS A 57 -8.71 -45.99 -55.52
CA LYS A 57 -9.62 -44.85 -55.77
C LYS A 57 -9.40 -43.70 -54.79
N MET A 58 -8.64 -43.92 -53.72
CA MET A 58 -8.09 -42.84 -52.92
C MET A 58 -6.94 -42.23 -53.72
N SER A 59 -6.91 -40.91 -53.87
CA SER A 59 -5.78 -40.23 -54.49
C SER A 59 -4.61 -40.35 -53.53
N LEU A 60 -3.75 -41.36 -53.70
CA LEU A 60 -2.56 -41.59 -52.86
C LEU A 60 -1.33 -41.15 -53.68
N MET A 61 -0.49 -40.27 -53.12
CA MET A 61 0.74 -39.81 -53.76
C MET A 61 1.88 -39.61 -52.74
N GLY A 62 3.14 -39.73 -53.19
CA GLY A 62 4.31 -39.64 -52.32
C GLY A 62 4.45 -40.84 -51.37
N GLN A 63 4.75 -40.59 -50.10
CA GLN A 63 5.01 -41.64 -49.11
C GLN A 63 3.79 -42.54 -48.84
N THR A 64 2.56 -42.00 -48.91
CA THR A 64 1.32 -42.79 -48.76
C THR A 64 1.06 -43.71 -49.96
N LEU A 65 1.53 -43.33 -51.16
CA LEU A 65 1.49 -44.19 -52.35
C LEU A 65 2.51 -45.32 -52.23
N ASP A 66 3.71 -45.04 -51.72
CA ASP A 66 4.74 -46.04 -51.49
C ASP A 66 4.25 -47.08 -50.46
N ASP A 67 3.66 -46.64 -49.35
CA ASP A 67 3.07 -47.51 -48.33
C ASP A 67 1.90 -48.34 -48.90
N PHE A 68 1.05 -47.77 -49.74
CA PHE A 68 -0.02 -48.51 -50.41
C PHE A 68 0.51 -49.55 -51.41
N GLN A 69 1.51 -49.19 -52.21
CA GLN A 69 2.14 -50.09 -53.18
C GLN A 69 2.87 -51.25 -52.49
N GLU A 70 3.52 -51.01 -51.35
CA GLU A 70 4.14 -52.05 -50.52
C GLU A 70 3.08 -53.04 -50.00
N ASN A 71 1.98 -52.52 -49.45
CA ASN A 71 0.87 -53.34 -48.96
C ASN A 71 0.16 -54.11 -50.10
N GLU A 72 -0.01 -53.50 -51.27
CA GLU A 72 -0.57 -54.14 -52.46
C GLU A 72 0.35 -55.24 -53.01
N ALA A 73 1.66 -55.00 -53.07
CA ALA A 73 2.65 -55.98 -53.49
C ALA A 73 2.69 -57.18 -52.53
N LEU A 74 2.63 -56.92 -51.22
CA LEU A 74 2.54 -57.95 -50.18
C LEU A 74 1.28 -58.81 -50.34
N TYR A 75 0.12 -58.18 -50.54
CA TYR A 75 -1.13 -58.91 -50.78
C TYR A 75 -1.12 -59.73 -52.07
N ASN A 76 -0.63 -59.16 -53.17
CA ASN A 76 -0.53 -59.86 -54.46
C ASN A 76 0.39 -61.08 -54.36
N ARG A 77 1.49 -61.00 -53.60
CA ARG A 77 2.36 -62.15 -53.31
C ARG A 77 1.63 -63.24 -52.52
N ILE A 78 0.86 -62.85 -51.50
CA ILE A 78 0.07 -63.79 -50.70
C ILE A 78 -0.95 -64.54 -51.58
N VAL A 79 -1.61 -63.81 -52.48
CA VAL A 79 -2.63 -64.36 -53.39
C VAL A 79 -2.02 -65.27 -54.47
N ALA A 80 -0.92 -64.85 -55.07
CA ALA A 80 -0.31 -65.53 -56.22
C ALA A 80 0.57 -66.73 -55.85
N THR A 81 1.13 -66.75 -54.63
CA THR A 81 2.12 -67.77 -54.26
C THR A 81 1.81 -68.40 -52.91
N ASP A 82 1.60 -67.61 -51.86
CA ASP A 82 1.57 -68.17 -50.51
C ASP A 82 0.32 -69.05 -50.23
N PHE A 83 -0.85 -68.73 -50.80
CA PHE A 83 -2.02 -69.61 -50.67
C PHE A 83 -1.84 -70.96 -51.37
N ASP A 84 -1.28 -70.97 -52.58
CA ASP A 84 -1.07 -72.19 -53.35
C ASP A 84 0.06 -73.04 -52.75
N ASP A 85 1.12 -72.41 -52.26
CA ASP A 85 2.19 -73.04 -51.50
C ASP A 85 1.67 -73.73 -50.23
N VAL A 86 0.84 -73.03 -49.44
CA VAL A 86 0.25 -73.58 -48.22
C VAL A 86 -0.70 -74.73 -48.55
N LYS A 87 -1.45 -74.64 -49.66
CA LYS A 87 -2.33 -75.71 -50.12
C LYS A 87 -1.52 -76.94 -50.56
N GLN A 88 -0.48 -76.76 -51.36
CA GLN A 88 0.40 -77.84 -51.79
C GLN A 88 1.10 -78.50 -50.60
N GLN A 89 1.54 -77.72 -49.61
CA GLN A 89 2.13 -78.25 -48.38
C GLN A 89 1.10 -78.99 -47.52
N ALA A 90 -0.15 -78.52 -47.48
CA ALA A 90 -1.22 -79.23 -46.79
C ALA A 90 -1.56 -80.55 -47.48
N ASP A 91 -1.58 -80.59 -48.82
CA ASP A 91 -1.73 -81.82 -49.60
C ASP A 91 -0.57 -82.81 -49.34
N GLN A 92 0.67 -82.30 -49.24
CA GLN A 92 1.84 -83.09 -48.85
C GLN A 92 1.72 -83.63 -47.41
N VAL A 93 1.25 -82.83 -46.45
CA VAL A 93 1.00 -83.28 -45.06
C VAL A 93 -0.09 -84.34 -45.03
N LEU A 94 -1.15 -84.22 -45.85
CA LEU A 94 -2.22 -85.23 -45.97
C LEU A 94 -1.71 -86.53 -46.59
N ALA A 95 -0.86 -86.45 -47.62
CA ALA A 95 -0.21 -87.63 -48.23
C ALA A 95 0.77 -88.31 -47.25
N SER A 96 1.60 -87.55 -46.55
CA SER A 96 2.50 -88.05 -45.51
C SER A 96 1.76 -88.65 -44.32
N ALA A 97 0.57 -88.12 -43.98
CA ALA A 97 -0.29 -88.69 -42.94
C ALA A 97 -0.90 -90.05 -43.31
N GLN A 98 -0.96 -90.40 -44.60
CA GLN A 98 -1.36 -91.74 -45.06
C GLN A 98 -0.21 -92.76 -45.02
N GLY A 99 1.04 -92.30 -44.89
CA GLY A 99 2.23 -93.15 -44.75
C GLY A 99 2.57 -93.52 -43.29
N PHE A 100 3.59 -94.35 -43.11
CA PHE A 100 4.03 -94.84 -41.78
C PHE A 100 4.91 -93.85 -40.99
N ASN A 101 5.32 -92.71 -41.59
CA ASN A 101 6.33 -91.79 -41.01
C ASN A 101 5.70 -90.69 -40.13
N ILE A 102 5.19 -91.06 -38.95
CA ILE A 102 4.51 -90.15 -38.01
C ILE A 102 5.38 -88.94 -37.60
N TRP A 103 6.69 -89.13 -37.42
CA TRP A 103 7.61 -88.06 -37.00
C TRP A 103 7.72 -86.95 -38.05
N GLN A 104 7.85 -87.33 -39.33
CA GLN A 104 7.93 -86.41 -40.46
C GLN A 104 6.61 -85.66 -40.64
N THR A 105 5.47 -86.36 -40.58
CA THR A 105 4.14 -85.74 -40.63
C THR A 105 3.92 -84.70 -39.52
N ASN A 106 4.43 -84.92 -38.31
CA ASN A 106 4.36 -83.94 -37.21
C ASN A 106 5.29 -82.73 -37.40
N GLN A 107 6.40 -82.89 -38.11
CA GLN A 107 7.29 -81.78 -38.48
C GLN A 107 6.67 -80.96 -39.60
N ASP A 108 6.15 -81.62 -40.63
CA ASP A 108 5.47 -80.99 -41.77
C ASP A 108 4.20 -80.26 -41.32
N LEU A 109 3.43 -80.83 -40.38
CA LEU A 109 2.27 -80.17 -39.78
C LEU A 109 2.63 -78.92 -38.97
N ARG A 110 3.77 -78.94 -38.26
CA ARG A 110 4.27 -77.74 -37.55
C ARG A 110 4.73 -76.67 -38.53
N ASN A 111 5.37 -77.05 -39.63
CA ASN A 111 5.77 -76.13 -40.69
C ASN A 111 4.55 -75.53 -41.40
N LEU A 112 3.52 -76.35 -41.67
CA LEU A 112 2.24 -75.91 -42.23
C LEU A 112 1.57 -74.90 -41.29
N LYS A 113 1.50 -75.20 -39.99
CA LYS A 113 0.96 -74.26 -38.99
C LYS A 113 1.72 -72.94 -38.98
N LYS A 114 3.06 -72.97 -38.98
CA LYS A 114 3.89 -71.75 -39.02
C LYS A 114 3.64 -70.92 -40.28
N ARG A 115 3.51 -71.56 -41.45
CA ARG A 115 3.20 -70.88 -42.71
C ARG A 115 1.78 -70.29 -42.73
N VAL A 116 0.79 -71.01 -42.23
CA VAL A 116 -0.58 -70.48 -42.07
C VAL A 116 -0.61 -69.30 -41.10
N ASP A 117 0.14 -69.36 -40.00
CA ASP A 117 0.24 -68.25 -39.04
C ASP A 117 1.05 -67.06 -39.61
N GLN A 118 2.02 -67.32 -40.49
CA GLN A 118 2.75 -66.26 -41.22
C GLN A 118 1.82 -65.55 -42.20
N VAL A 119 1.11 -66.29 -43.07
CA VAL A 119 0.12 -65.73 -44.01
C VAL A 119 -0.95 -64.95 -43.25
N ALA A 120 -1.40 -65.44 -42.09
CA ALA A 120 -2.34 -64.72 -41.24
C ALA A 120 -1.79 -63.36 -40.74
N ARG A 121 -0.52 -63.30 -40.34
CA ARG A 121 0.14 -62.05 -39.91
C ARG A 121 0.37 -61.09 -41.07
N ASP A 122 0.76 -61.59 -42.23
CA ASP A 122 1.01 -60.76 -43.39
C ASP A 122 -0.33 -60.15 -43.88
N ILE A 123 -1.43 -60.91 -43.88
CA ILE A 123 -2.77 -60.39 -44.16
C ILE A 123 -3.21 -59.36 -43.11
N ASP A 124 -2.94 -59.59 -41.82
CA ASP A 124 -3.26 -58.63 -40.76
C ASP A 124 -2.44 -57.34 -40.89
N THR A 125 -1.18 -57.42 -41.29
CA THR A 125 -0.31 -56.26 -41.56
C THR A 125 -0.86 -55.41 -42.71
N VAL A 126 -1.22 -56.04 -43.84
CA VAL A 126 -1.88 -55.35 -44.96
C VAL A 126 -3.21 -54.74 -44.50
N ASN A 127 -3.97 -55.45 -43.68
CA ASN A 127 -5.27 -54.98 -43.20
C ASN A 127 -5.15 -53.76 -42.27
N GLN A 128 -4.17 -53.75 -41.39
CA GLN A 128 -3.86 -52.60 -40.53
C GLN A 128 -3.37 -51.42 -41.37
N GLY A 129 -2.39 -51.61 -42.25
CA GLY A 129 -1.88 -50.54 -43.13
C GLY A 129 -2.97 -49.90 -44.00
N LEU A 130 -3.88 -50.69 -44.56
CA LEU A 130 -5.03 -50.15 -45.30
C LEU A 130 -6.06 -49.45 -44.41
N THR A 131 -6.22 -49.88 -43.15
CA THR A 131 -7.15 -49.24 -42.21
C THR A 131 -6.60 -47.90 -41.71
N ASP A 132 -5.29 -47.82 -41.46
CA ASP A 132 -4.61 -46.59 -41.06
C ASP A 132 -4.69 -45.55 -42.19
N LEU A 133 -4.45 -45.97 -43.44
CA LEU A 133 -4.61 -45.10 -44.62
C LEU A 133 -6.07 -44.63 -44.80
N GLU A 134 -7.05 -45.51 -44.63
CA GLU A 134 -8.48 -45.15 -44.67
C GLU A 134 -8.88 -44.14 -43.58
N GLN A 135 -8.32 -44.28 -42.37
CA GLN A 135 -8.59 -43.38 -41.25
C GLN A 135 -7.97 -42.00 -41.49
N ILE A 136 -6.72 -41.95 -41.94
CA ILE A 136 -6.00 -40.70 -42.26
C ILE A 136 -6.75 -39.93 -43.36
N ASP A 137 -7.14 -40.60 -44.45
CA ASP A 137 -7.91 -39.96 -45.55
C ASP A 137 -9.27 -39.42 -45.06
N ALA A 138 -9.96 -40.14 -44.18
CA ALA A 138 -11.23 -39.70 -43.61
C ALA A 138 -11.08 -38.49 -42.68
N GLU A 139 -10.09 -38.51 -41.78
CA GLU A 139 -9.79 -37.42 -40.84
C GLU A 139 -9.39 -36.15 -41.59
N HIS A 140 -8.50 -36.25 -42.58
CA HIS A 140 -8.10 -35.11 -43.41
C HIS A 140 -9.29 -34.53 -44.19
N LYS A 141 -10.10 -35.37 -44.84
CA LYS A 141 -11.29 -34.88 -45.59
C LYS A 141 -12.30 -34.17 -44.69
N GLN A 142 -12.52 -34.66 -43.48
CA GLN A 142 -13.40 -34.00 -42.53
C GLN A 142 -12.81 -32.66 -42.07
N ALA A 143 -11.53 -32.63 -41.73
CA ALA A 143 -10.82 -31.42 -41.33
C ALA A 143 -10.84 -30.33 -42.45
N VAL A 144 -10.67 -30.73 -43.71
CA VAL A 144 -10.81 -29.84 -44.89
C VAL A 144 -12.21 -29.21 -44.94
N GLN A 145 -13.26 -30.04 -44.81
CA GLN A 145 -14.65 -29.56 -44.89
C GLN A 145 -14.98 -28.61 -43.74
N ASP A 146 -14.55 -28.93 -42.52
CA ASP A 146 -14.78 -28.09 -41.35
C ASP A 146 -14.09 -26.72 -41.49
N LEU A 147 -12.84 -26.72 -42.00
CA LEU A 147 -12.07 -25.51 -42.24
C LEU A 147 -12.67 -24.67 -43.38
N GLU A 148 -13.13 -25.31 -44.47
CA GLU A 148 -13.81 -24.64 -45.58
C GLU A 148 -15.15 -24.00 -45.15
N LEU A 149 -15.94 -24.72 -44.33
CA LEU A 149 -17.17 -24.20 -43.74
C LEU A 149 -16.89 -22.98 -42.85
N LYS A 150 -15.84 -23.06 -42.03
CA LYS A 150 -15.40 -21.97 -41.16
C LYS A 150 -15.02 -20.73 -41.98
N TYR A 151 -14.19 -20.89 -43.01
CA TYR A 151 -13.83 -19.81 -43.93
C TYR A 151 -15.06 -19.19 -44.62
N LYS A 152 -15.98 -20.02 -45.16
CA LYS A 152 -17.22 -19.52 -45.78
C LYS A 152 -18.07 -18.70 -44.81
N ASN A 153 -18.14 -19.11 -43.55
CA ASN A 153 -18.84 -18.36 -42.51
C ASN A 153 -18.14 -17.03 -42.21
N LEU A 154 -16.82 -17.00 -42.06
CA LEU A 154 -16.05 -15.77 -41.87
C LEU A 154 -16.26 -14.80 -43.04
N ARG A 155 -16.15 -15.28 -44.28
CA ARG A 155 -16.43 -14.50 -45.50
C ARG A 155 -17.84 -13.93 -45.50
N LYS A 156 -18.84 -14.75 -45.16
CA LYS A 156 -20.23 -14.30 -45.08
C LYS A 156 -20.42 -13.22 -44.01
N THR A 157 -19.81 -13.40 -42.84
CA THR A 157 -19.89 -12.41 -41.74
C THR A 157 -19.25 -11.10 -42.16
N LEU A 158 -18.05 -11.14 -42.75
CA LEU A 158 -17.34 -9.95 -43.22
C LEU A 158 -18.16 -9.18 -44.27
N LEU A 159 -18.72 -9.88 -45.26
CA LEU A 159 -19.52 -9.27 -46.33
C LEU A 159 -20.88 -8.75 -45.85
N SER A 160 -21.52 -9.42 -44.88
CA SER A 160 -22.85 -9.03 -44.39
C SER A 160 -22.80 -7.97 -43.29
N GLN A 161 -21.69 -7.85 -42.56
CA GLN A 161 -21.51 -6.94 -41.43
C GLN A 161 -20.36 -5.95 -41.66
N ASN A 162 -20.14 -5.53 -42.91
CA ASN A 162 -19.06 -4.64 -43.33
C ASN A 162 -18.93 -3.36 -42.46
N PHE A 163 -20.05 -2.77 -42.04
CA PHE A 163 -20.07 -1.56 -41.22
C PHE A 163 -19.39 -1.72 -39.85
N ILE A 164 -19.45 -2.92 -39.26
CA ILE A 164 -18.95 -3.17 -37.91
C ILE A 164 -17.41 -3.21 -37.89
N PHE A 165 -16.78 -3.54 -39.03
CA PHE A 165 -15.33 -3.58 -39.18
C PHE A 165 -14.72 -2.23 -39.58
N GLY A 166 -15.54 -1.25 -40.00
CA GLY A 166 -15.10 0.12 -40.29
C GLY A 166 -13.86 0.17 -41.20
N ASN A 167 -12.85 0.93 -40.78
CA ASN A 167 -11.64 1.18 -41.58
C ASN A 167 -10.69 -0.02 -41.69
N THR A 168 -10.96 -1.15 -41.02
CA THR A 168 -10.14 -2.37 -41.14
C THR A 168 -10.63 -3.30 -42.24
N LEU A 169 -11.81 -3.03 -42.82
CA LEU A 169 -12.45 -3.91 -43.80
C LEU A 169 -11.51 -4.26 -44.95
N ASP A 170 -10.87 -3.26 -45.56
CA ASP A 170 -9.95 -3.46 -46.70
C ASP A 170 -8.86 -4.50 -46.40
N LYS A 171 -8.19 -4.39 -45.24
CA LYS A 171 -7.13 -5.34 -44.86
C LYS A 171 -7.67 -6.72 -44.49
N LEU A 172 -8.88 -6.78 -43.92
CA LEU A 172 -9.52 -8.07 -43.64
C LEU A 172 -9.94 -8.75 -44.95
N GLU A 173 -10.37 -7.99 -45.95
CA GLU A 173 -10.64 -8.49 -47.31
C GLU A 173 -9.35 -8.98 -47.99
N ASP A 174 -8.24 -8.25 -47.87
CA ASP A 174 -6.94 -8.69 -48.39
C ASP A 174 -6.52 -10.04 -47.79
N ILE A 175 -6.56 -10.19 -46.46
CA ILE A 175 -6.24 -11.45 -45.77
C ILE A 175 -7.22 -12.57 -46.17
N LEU A 176 -8.50 -12.24 -46.34
CA LEU A 176 -9.50 -13.21 -46.76
C LEU A 176 -9.31 -13.67 -48.21
N GLY A 177 -8.75 -12.81 -49.06
CA GLY A 177 -8.32 -13.14 -50.42
C GLY A 177 -7.07 -14.03 -50.45
N GLU A 178 -6.04 -13.70 -49.65
CA GLU A 178 -4.85 -14.56 -49.48
C GLU A 178 -5.24 -15.96 -48.99
N LEU A 179 -6.12 -16.04 -47.98
CA LEU A 179 -6.69 -17.32 -47.55
C LEU A 179 -7.47 -18.03 -48.66
N GLU A 180 -8.22 -17.31 -49.53
CA GLU A 180 -8.94 -17.93 -50.66
C GLU A 180 -7.98 -18.64 -51.63
N ASP A 181 -6.83 -18.01 -51.90
CA ASP A 181 -5.78 -18.57 -52.74
C ASP A 181 -5.12 -19.80 -52.07
N GLU A 182 -4.82 -19.73 -50.77
CA GLU A 182 -4.25 -20.86 -50.01
C GLU A 182 -5.24 -22.04 -49.89
N PHE A 183 -6.53 -21.77 -49.65
CA PHE A 183 -7.58 -22.80 -49.69
C PHE A 183 -7.68 -23.44 -51.07
N SER A 184 -7.53 -22.66 -52.13
CA SER A 184 -7.53 -23.17 -53.51
C SER A 184 -6.31 -24.04 -53.78
N GLU A 185 -5.11 -23.66 -53.31
CA GLU A 185 -3.91 -24.49 -53.39
C GLU A 185 -4.07 -25.78 -52.58
N PHE A 186 -4.58 -25.68 -51.35
CA PHE A 186 -4.85 -26.82 -50.48
C PHE A 186 -5.86 -27.81 -51.08
N SER A 187 -6.96 -27.31 -51.65
CA SER A 187 -7.97 -28.13 -52.31
C SER A 187 -7.37 -28.86 -53.53
N ASN A 188 -6.59 -28.17 -54.35
CA ASN A 188 -5.88 -28.78 -55.48
C ASN A 188 -4.88 -29.86 -55.01
N ARG A 189 -4.10 -29.62 -53.95
CA ARG A 189 -3.13 -30.61 -53.42
C ARG A 189 -3.83 -31.84 -52.84
N THR A 190 -4.96 -31.63 -52.17
CA THR A 190 -5.79 -32.69 -51.58
C THR A 190 -6.48 -33.53 -52.66
N GLU A 191 -7.03 -32.91 -53.71
CA GLU A 191 -7.59 -33.63 -54.87
C GLU A 191 -6.51 -34.44 -55.62
N ASN A 192 -5.29 -33.91 -55.68
CA ASN A 192 -4.12 -34.57 -56.26
C ASN A 192 -3.51 -35.66 -55.35
N GLY A 193 -3.97 -35.81 -54.10
CA GLY A 193 -3.60 -36.93 -53.22
C GLY A 193 -2.30 -36.81 -52.44
N ASP A 194 -1.73 -35.60 -52.35
CA ASP A 194 -0.52 -35.36 -51.59
C ASP A 194 -0.86 -35.00 -50.13
N HIS A 195 -1.22 -36.02 -49.34
CA HIS A 195 -1.68 -35.85 -47.96
C HIS A 195 -0.62 -35.25 -47.02
N VAL A 196 0.68 -35.46 -47.30
CA VAL A 196 1.77 -34.95 -46.47
C VAL A 196 1.94 -33.44 -46.68
N ALA A 197 2.02 -32.99 -47.94
CA ALA A 197 2.07 -31.56 -48.24
C ALA A 197 0.76 -30.85 -47.84
N ALA A 198 -0.37 -31.52 -48.01
CA ALA A 198 -1.66 -31.01 -47.56
C ALA A 198 -1.70 -30.81 -46.03
N SER A 199 -1.10 -31.69 -45.23
CA SER A 199 -1.09 -31.53 -43.77
C SER A 199 -0.32 -30.30 -43.30
N GLU A 200 0.80 -29.95 -43.93
CA GLU A 200 1.58 -28.75 -43.59
C GLU A 200 0.80 -27.47 -43.93
N ILE A 201 0.18 -27.43 -45.11
CA ILE A 201 -0.67 -26.31 -45.53
C ILE A 201 -1.89 -26.18 -44.61
N TYR A 202 -2.51 -27.32 -44.24
CA TYR A 202 -3.67 -27.34 -43.34
C TYR A 202 -3.37 -26.69 -41.99
N GLU A 203 -2.21 -26.98 -41.39
CA GLU A 203 -1.87 -26.41 -40.08
C GLU A 203 -1.70 -24.88 -40.15
N SER A 204 -1.04 -24.37 -41.19
CA SER A 204 -0.92 -22.93 -41.45
C SER A 204 -2.29 -22.30 -41.68
N LEU A 205 -3.09 -22.88 -42.58
CA LEU A 205 -4.41 -22.40 -42.95
C LEU A 205 -5.36 -22.39 -41.74
N ALA A 206 -5.31 -23.41 -40.90
CA ALA A 206 -6.07 -23.49 -39.67
C ALA A 206 -5.65 -22.42 -38.67
N MET A 207 -4.34 -22.22 -38.49
CA MET A 207 -3.80 -21.17 -37.62
C MET A 207 -4.23 -19.77 -38.09
N GLU A 208 -4.09 -19.48 -39.38
CA GLU A 208 -4.45 -18.18 -39.96
C GLU A 208 -5.96 -17.93 -39.95
N THR A 209 -6.77 -18.95 -40.25
CA THR A 209 -8.24 -18.88 -40.16
C THR A 209 -8.68 -18.62 -38.72
N ASN A 210 -8.05 -19.26 -37.73
CA ASN A 210 -8.33 -19.01 -36.32
C ASN A 210 -7.92 -17.60 -35.88
N GLN A 211 -6.77 -17.11 -36.35
CA GLN A 211 -6.34 -15.74 -36.07
C GLN A 211 -7.28 -14.72 -36.71
N LEU A 212 -7.77 -14.97 -37.93
CA LEU A 212 -8.74 -14.11 -38.57
C LEU A 212 -10.06 -14.09 -37.80
N GLU A 213 -10.55 -15.24 -37.34
CA GLU A 213 -11.74 -15.33 -36.48
C GLU A 213 -11.56 -14.52 -35.19
N GLU A 214 -10.46 -14.72 -34.46
CA GLU A 214 -10.19 -13.97 -33.22
C GLU A 214 -10.12 -12.46 -33.48
N ARG A 215 -9.49 -12.05 -34.59
CA ARG A 215 -9.46 -10.64 -35.00
C ARG A 215 -10.86 -10.12 -35.32
N MET A 216 -11.65 -10.88 -36.06
CA MET A 216 -13.03 -10.51 -36.40
C MET A 216 -13.94 -10.42 -35.18
N ASP A 217 -13.67 -11.17 -34.12
CA ASP A 217 -14.41 -11.07 -32.86
C ASP A 217 -14.01 -9.82 -32.04
N GLN A 218 -12.73 -9.46 -32.04
CA GLN A 218 -12.20 -8.35 -31.24
C GLN A 218 -12.40 -6.97 -31.89
N ILE A 219 -12.24 -6.88 -33.22
CA ILE A 219 -12.29 -5.62 -33.98
C ILE A 219 -13.60 -4.84 -33.78
N PRO A 220 -14.80 -5.46 -33.82
CA PRO A 220 -16.07 -4.77 -33.59
C PRO A 220 -16.10 -3.91 -32.31
N GLY A 221 -15.59 -4.44 -31.20
CA GLY A 221 -15.52 -3.72 -29.94
C GLY A 221 -14.58 -2.52 -30.03
N LEU A 222 -13.38 -2.73 -30.60
CA LEU A 222 -12.38 -1.68 -30.77
C LEU A 222 -12.84 -0.57 -31.72
N VAL A 223 -13.50 -0.93 -32.83
CA VAL A 223 -14.06 0.04 -33.79
C VAL A 223 -15.15 0.87 -33.14
N LYS A 224 -16.06 0.23 -32.38
CA LYS A 224 -17.12 0.93 -31.66
C LYS A 224 -16.55 1.91 -30.65
N ASP A 225 -15.55 1.50 -29.87
CA ASP A 225 -14.95 2.37 -28.86
C ASP A 225 -14.24 3.57 -29.48
N LEU A 226 -13.48 3.37 -30.56
CA LEU A 226 -12.75 4.46 -31.21
C LEU A 226 -13.62 5.37 -32.09
N SER A 227 -14.69 4.84 -32.68
CA SER A 227 -15.53 5.57 -33.65
C SER A 227 -16.79 6.18 -33.03
N THR A 228 -17.21 5.70 -31.85
CA THR A 228 -18.44 6.15 -31.20
C THR A 228 -18.18 6.55 -29.75
N THR A 229 -17.71 5.62 -28.91
CA THR A 229 -17.59 5.86 -27.46
C THR A 229 -16.64 7.02 -27.13
N ILE A 230 -15.41 7.03 -27.68
CA ILE A 230 -14.42 8.07 -27.40
C ILE A 230 -14.85 9.44 -27.96
N PRO A 231 -15.33 9.56 -29.21
CA PRO A 231 -15.87 10.83 -29.70
C PRO A 231 -17.03 11.38 -28.85
N GLU A 232 -17.97 10.55 -28.42
CA GLU A 232 -19.07 10.96 -27.53
C GLU A 232 -18.54 11.46 -26.17
N GLN A 233 -17.59 10.72 -25.56
CA GLN A 233 -16.93 11.15 -24.32
C GLN A 233 -16.17 12.46 -24.49
N GLN A 234 -15.50 12.65 -25.63
CA GLN A 234 -14.77 13.88 -25.91
C GLN A 234 -15.71 15.07 -26.09
N GLU A 235 -16.84 14.90 -26.77
CA GLU A 235 -17.88 15.94 -26.90
C GLU A 235 -18.48 16.29 -25.53
N GLU A 236 -18.77 15.28 -24.69
CA GLU A 236 -19.24 15.48 -23.32
C GLU A 236 -18.21 16.23 -22.47
N LEU A 237 -16.94 15.84 -22.52
CA LEU A 237 -15.85 16.49 -21.81
C LEU A 237 -15.66 17.94 -22.27
N GLN A 238 -15.79 18.20 -23.57
CA GLN A 238 -15.69 19.54 -24.12
C GLN A 238 -16.88 20.42 -23.72
N ALA A 239 -18.10 19.89 -23.76
CA ALA A 239 -19.28 20.59 -23.27
C ALA A 239 -19.19 20.88 -21.76
N THR A 240 -18.68 19.94 -20.97
CA THR A 240 -18.44 20.11 -19.54
C THR A 240 -17.37 21.18 -19.29
N PHE A 241 -16.28 21.16 -20.05
CA PHE A 241 -15.23 22.18 -19.99
C PHE A 241 -15.80 23.57 -20.28
N ASP A 242 -16.58 23.73 -21.36
CA ASP A 242 -17.19 25.01 -21.73
C ASP A 242 -18.15 25.50 -20.65
N GLN A 243 -18.97 24.62 -20.08
CA GLN A 243 -19.86 24.95 -18.95
C GLN A 243 -19.08 25.38 -17.71
N MET A 244 -17.98 24.70 -17.38
CA MET A 244 -17.12 25.07 -16.26
C MET A 244 -16.43 26.43 -16.53
N MET A 245 -15.96 26.68 -17.75
CA MET A 245 -15.41 27.99 -18.13
C MET A 245 -16.47 29.11 -18.01
N GLU A 246 -17.71 28.86 -18.42
CA GLU A 246 -18.82 29.81 -18.25
C GLU A 246 -19.13 30.09 -16.77
N GLN A 247 -19.08 29.05 -15.93
CA GLN A 247 -19.24 29.16 -14.48
C GLN A 247 -18.03 29.82 -13.79
N GLY A 248 -16.93 30.02 -14.52
CA GLY A 248 -15.76 30.78 -14.10
C GLY A 248 -14.63 29.97 -13.49
N PHE A 249 -14.61 28.66 -13.75
CA PHE A 249 -13.50 27.77 -13.43
C PHE A 249 -12.34 28.02 -14.39
N THR A 250 -11.12 28.05 -13.89
CA THR A 250 -9.90 28.08 -14.72
C THR A 250 -9.04 26.87 -14.39
N PHE A 251 -8.46 26.24 -15.41
CA PHE A 251 -7.56 25.10 -15.25
C PHE A 251 -6.11 25.53 -15.49
N LYS A 252 -5.17 24.91 -14.78
CA LYS A 252 -3.74 25.23 -14.86
C LYS A 252 -3.19 24.94 -16.27
N ASP A 253 -2.41 25.89 -16.81
CA ASP A 253 -1.57 25.77 -18.02
C ASP A 253 -2.28 25.22 -19.28
N ASN A 254 -3.59 25.48 -19.43
CA ASN A 254 -4.42 24.90 -20.51
C ASN A 254 -4.30 23.37 -20.62
N PHE A 255 -3.99 22.69 -19.50
CA PHE A 255 -3.77 21.24 -19.47
C PHE A 255 -4.95 20.47 -20.09
N VAL A 256 -6.18 20.88 -19.77
CA VAL A 256 -7.40 20.24 -20.29
C VAL A 256 -7.55 20.43 -21.79
N GLU A 257 -7.31 21.63 -22.33
CA GLU A 257 -7.38 21.87 -23.77
C GLU A 257 -6.31 21.10 -24.54
N GLN A 258 -5.10 21.01 -23.99
CA GLN A 258 -4.01 20.22 -24.57
C GLN A 258 -4.33 18.74 -24.50
N ALA A 259 -4.84 18.24 -23.38
CA ALA A 259 -5.24 16.85 -23.22
C ALA A 259 -6.37 16.46 -24.17
N LEU A 260 -7.39 17.31 -24.36
CA LEU A 260 -8.47 17.06 -25.31
C LEU A 260 -7.96 17.00 -26.77
N LYS A 261 -6.99 17.85 -27.13
CA LYS A 261 -6.33 17.77 -28.45
C LYS A 261 -5.48 16.51 -28.58
N GLN A 262 -4.76 16.14 -27.53
CA GLN A 262 -3.92 14.94 -27.50
C GLN A 262 -4.77 13.68 -27.66
N ILE A 263 -5.91 13.58 -26.98
CA ILE A 263 -6.87 12.48 -27.14
C ILE A 263 -7.34 12.35 -28.59
N GLU A 264 -7.61 13.46 -29.28
CA GLU A 264 -7.98 13.45 -30.70
C GLU A 264 -6.84 12.94 -31.60
N GLU A 265 -5.61 13.37 -31.33
CA GLU A 265 -4.42 12.91 -32.06
C GLU A 265 -4.15 11.42 -31.80
N ASP A 266 -4.20 10.98 -30.54
CA ASP A 266 -3.99 9.60 -30.14
C ASP A 266 -5.11 8.68 -30.63
N ARG A 267 -6.36 9.17 -30.70
CA ARG A 267 -7.45 8.46 -31.37
C ARG A 267 -7.14 8.24 -32.85
N LYS A 268 -6.64 9.26 -33.57
CA LYS A 268 -6.27 9.12 -34.99
C LYS A 268 -5.13 8.14 -35.19
N THR A 269 -4.08 8.20 -34.37
CA THR A 269 -2.97 7.25 -34.47
C THR A 269 -3.42 5.82 -34.14
N THR A 270 -4.34 5.66 -33.19
CA THR A 270 -4.93 4.37 -32.83
C THR A 270 -5.83 3.83 -33.95
N LEU A 271 -6.60 4.70 -34.62
CA LEU A 271 -7.38 4.33 -35.81
C LEU A 271 -6.48 3.88 -36.97
N GLU A 272 -5.32 4.51 -37.17
CA GLU A 272 -4.33 4.06 -38.15
C GLU A 272 -3.69 2.72 -37.76
N ALA A 273 -3.40 2.51 -36.49
CA ALA A 273 -2.89 1.24 -35.97
C ALA A 273 -3.93 0.10 -36.12
N LEU A 274 -5.21 0.42 -35.93
CA LEU A 274 -6.34 -0.47 -36.12
C LEU A 274 -6.52 -0.81 -37.61
N LYS A 275 -6.45 0.18 -38.50
CA LYS A 275 -6.41 -0.04 -39.95
C LYS A 275 -5.27 -0.99 -40.35
N ASN A 276 -4.16 -0.97 -39.62
CA ASN A 276 -3.04 -1.88 -39.84
C ASN A 276 -3.16 -3.26 -39.17
N LEU A 277 -4.29 -3.57 -38.52
CA LEU A 277 -4.56 -4.82 -37.79
C LEU A 277 -3.56 -5.12 -36.66
N THR A 278 -2.92 -4.09 -36.10
CA THR A 278 -1.99 -4.23 -34.96
C THR A 278 -2.73 -4.24 -33.61
N LEU A 279 -3.58 -5.25 -33.38
CA LEU A 279 -4.53 -5.30 -32.25
C LEU A 279 -3.89 -5.10 -30.88
N LYS A 280 -2.70 -5.67 -30.63
CA LYS A 280 -1.99 -5.51 -29.36
C LYS A 280 -1.64 -4.04 -29.08
N LYS A 281 -1.11 -3.33 -30.09
CA LYS A 281 -0.77 -1.92 -29.97
C LYS A 281 -2.03 -1.07 -29.79
N VAL A 282 -3.11 -1.40 -30.51
CA VAL A 282 -4.41 -0.73 -30.37
C VAL A 282 -4.96 -0.87 -28.95
N GLN A 283 -4.92 -2.06 -28.35
CA GLN A 283 -5.39 -2.27 -26.98
C GLN A 283 -4.57 -1.48 -25.94
N GLU A 284 -3.24 -1.45 -26.10
CA GLU A 284 -2.36 -0.65 -25.24
C GLU A 284 -2.68 0.86 -25.36
N GLN A 285 -2.80 1.37 -26.59
CA GLN A 285 -3.13 2.78 -26.84
C GLN A 285 -4.55 3.14 -26.35
N LEU A 286 -5.52 2.24 -26.55
CA LEU A 286 -6.89 2.42 -26.07
C LEU A 286 -6.96 2.48 -24.54
N THR A 287 -6.16 1.65 -23.85
CA THR A 287 -6.04 1.70 -22.39
C THR A 287 -5.48 3.05 -21.94
N THR A 288 -4.45 3.57 -22.61
CA THR A 288 -3.90 4.91 -22.33
C THR A 288 -4.93 6.00 -22.57
N LEU A 289 -5.65 5.98 -23.69
CA LEU A 289 -6.73 6.92 -24.00
C LEU A 289 -7.80 6.94 -22.90
N HIS A 290 -8.26 5.77 -22.45
CA HIS A 290 -9.22 5.70 -21.35
C HIS A 290 -8.65 6.24 -20.03
N GLN A 291 -7.36 6.03 -19.76
CA GLN A 291 -6.72 6.59 -18.56
C GLN A 291 -6.65 8.12 -18.62
N GLU A 292 -6.31 8.70 -19.78
CA GLU A 292 -6.28 10.14 -20.00
C GLU A 292 -7.67 10.77 -19.86
N ILE A 293 -8.69 10.18 -20.48
CA ILE A 293 -10.10 10.59 -20.34
C ILE A 293 -10.52 10.58 -18.86
N ASN A 294 -10.24 9.47 -18.14
CA ASN A 294 -10.54 9.35 -16.73
C ASN A 294 -9.80 10.38 -15.86
N GLN A 295 -8.58 10.75 -16.25
CA GLN A 295 -7.81 11.78 -15.55
C GLN A 295 -8.48 13.15 -15.69
N ILE A 296 -8.99 13.50 -16.88
CA ILE A 296 -9.73 14.74 -17.11
C ILE A 296 -10.99 14.78 -16.23
N TYR A 297 -11.78 13.69 -16.21
CA TYR A 297 -12.96 13.61 -15.34
C TYR A 297 -12.62 13.83 -13.86
N LYS A 298 -11.53 13.20 -13.36
CA LYS A 298 -11.07 13.42 -11.98
C LYS A 298 -10.64 14.86 -11.74
N THR A 299 -10.01 15.52 -12.70
CA THR A 299 -9.64 16.93 -12.59
C THR A 299 -10.89 17.81 -12.47
N PHE A 300 -11.92 17.56 -13.28
CA PHE A 300 -13.20 18.28 -13.19
C PHE A 300 -13.89 18.06 -11.85
N GLU A 301 -13.97 16.80 -11.40
CA GLU A 301 -14.57 16.47 -10.10
C GLU A 301 -13.85 17.15 -8.95
N ASN A 302 -12.51 17.07 -8.92
CA ASN A 302 -11.70 17.71 -7.88
C ASN A 302 -11.89 19.23 -7.86
N GLU A 303 -11.93 19.86 -9.03
CA GLU A 303 -12.08 21.31 -9.13
C GLU A 303 -13.49 21.76 -8.72
N TYR A 304 -14.51 20.99 -9.09
CA TYR A 304 -15.89 21.24 -8.65
C TYR A 304 -16.05 21.10 -7.13
N GLN A 305 -15.49 20.03 -6.54
CA GLN A 305 -15.48 19.84 -5.08
C GLN A 305 -14.70 20.95 -4.37
N ALA A 306 -13.53 21.32 -4.90
CA ALA A 306 -12.73 22.41 -4.36
C ALA A 306 -13.50 23.74 -4.39
N SER A 307 -14.25 24.04 -5.44
CA SER A 307 -15.08 25.25 -5.50
C SER A 307 -16.13 25.30 -4.38
N GLN A 308 -16.82 24.19 -4.10
CA GLN A 308 -17.79 24.15 -3.00
C GLN A 308 -17.13 24.39 -1.64
N ILE A 309 -15.98 23.74 -1.41
CA ILE A 309 -15.20 23.88 -0.18
C ILE A 309 -14.70 25.31 -0.03
N VAL A 310 -14.12 25.89 -1.08
CA VAL A 310 -13.62 27.27 -1.11
C VAL A 310 -14.72 28.26 -0.80
N GLN A 311 -15.89 28.12 -1.42
CA GLN A 311 -17.00 29.05 -1.19
C GLN A 311 -17.49 29.00 0.26
N LYS A 312 -17.67 27.80 0.81
CA LYS A 312 -18.07 27.62 2.21
C LYS A 312 -17.01 28.15 3.19
N LYS A 313 -15.73 27.80 2.99
CA LYS A 313 -14.63 28.25 3.84
C LYS A 313 -14.42 29.76 3.75
N LEU A 314 -14.60 30.37 2.58
CA LEU A 314 -14.43 31.82 2.41
C LEU A 314 -15.48 32.61 3.21
N ASP A 315 -16.72 32.11 3.27
CA ASP A 315 -17.77 32.70 4.10
C ASP A 315 -17.46 32.52 5.60
N GLU A 316 -17.06 31.32 6.02
CA GLU A 316 -16.67 31.02 7.41
C GLU A 316 -15.47 31.86 7.87
N LEU A 317 -14.41 31.95 7.06
CA LEU A 317 -13.20 32.72 7.37
C LEU A 317 -13.47 34.23 7.42
N ARG A 318 -14.42 34.75 6.63
CA ARG A 318 -14.83 36.16 6.71
C ARG A 318 -15.52 36.47 8.03
N GLU A 319 -16.43 35.60 8.47
CA GLU A 319 -17.09 35.77 9.76
C GLU A 319 -16.06 35.69 10.90
N TYR A 320 -15.15 34.71 10.84
CA TYR A 320 -14.07 34.55 11.80
C TYR A 320 -13.12 35.76 11.83
N LEU A 321 -12.68 36.25 10.66
CA LEU A 321 -11.88 37.47 10.55
C LEU A 321 -12.61 38.67 11.17
N GLY A 322 -13.90 38.83 10.91
CA GLY A 322 -14.71 39.90 11.50
C GLY A 322 -14.75 39.83 13.03
N HIS A 323 -14.89 38.63 13.59
CA HIS A 323 -14.80 38.42 15.03
C HIS A 323 -13.43 38.81 15.59
N LEU A 324 -12.33 38.36 14.97
CA LEU A 324 -10.96 38.68 15.42
C LEU A 324 -10.63 40.17 15.26
N GLN A 325 -11.14 40.84 14.24
CA GLN A 325 -11.03 42.30 14.09
C GLN A 325 -11.74 43.03 15.24
N GLN A 326 -12.95 42.61 15.60
CA GLN A 326 -13.68 43.18 16.72
C GLN A 326 -12.97 42.93 18.06
N GLN A 327 -12.43 41.72 18.27
CA GLN A 327 -11.63 41.40 19.46
C GLN A 327 -10.36 42.26 19.53
N ASN A 328 -9.67 42.46 18.41
CA ASN A 328 -8.51 43.35 18.33
C ASN A 328 -8.87 44.81 18.66
N GLN A 329 -10.01 45.32 18.20
CA GLN A 329 -10.50 46.64 18.58
C GLN A 329 -10.79 46.74 20.10
N ASN A 330 -11.40 45.72 20.68
CA ASN A 330 -11.63 45.66 22.12
C ASN A 330 -10.32 45.62 22.92
N LEU A 331 -9.32 44.86 22.45
CA LEU A 331 -7.98 44.82 23.04
C LEU A 331 -7.28 46.18 22.96
N ASN A 332 -7.36 46.87 21.82
CA ASN A 332 -6.85 48.23 21.68
C ASN A 332 -7.50 49.19 22.68
N GLN A 333 -8.82 49.10 22.87
CA GLN A 333 -9.53 49.92 23.87
C GLN A 333 -9.08 49.58 25.30
N LEU A 334 -8.95 48.29 25.63
CA LEU A 334 -8.48 47.84 26.94
C LEU A 334 -7.06 48.34 27.22
N VAL A 335 -6.14 48.17 26.27
CA VAL A 335 -4.77 48.71 26.38
C VAL A 335 -4.79 50.22 26.52
N GLY A 336 -5.62 50.93 25.74
CA GLY A 336 -5.76 52.38 25.87
C GLY A 336 -6.25 52.84 27.26
N GLN A 337 -7.17 52.09 27.88
CA GLN A 337 -7.63 52.35 29.25
C GLN A 337 -6.55 52.03 30.28
N LEU A 338 -5.87 50.90 30.12
CA LEU A 338 -4.81 50.45 31.03
C LEU A 338 -3.56 51.34 30.92
N ASN A 339 -3.21 51.87 29.74
CA ASN A 339 -2.05 52.74 29.52
C ASN A 339 -2.11 54.03 30.36
N GLN A 340 -3.32 54.48 30.71
CA GLN A 340 -3.54 55.66 31.55
C GLN A 340 -3.01 55.45 32.97
N ASN A 341 -3.10 54.22 33.48
CA ASN A 341 -2.79 53.87 34.88
C ASN A 341 -1.55 52.96 35.01
N TYR A 342 -1.09 52.33 33.94
CA TYR A 342 -0.02 51.34 33.95
C TYR A 342 1.07 51.66 32.92
N ILE A 343 2.30 51.23 33.21
CA ILE A 343 3.44 51.26 32.30
C ILE A 343 3.64 49.84 31.77
N PHE A 344 3.52 49.71 30.45
CA PHE A 344 3.74 48.49 29.70
C PHE A 344 5.23 48.28 29.41
N ASN A 345 5.73 47.05 29.59
CA ASN A 345 7.15 46.71 29.44
C ASN A 345 7.44 45.79 28.24
N HIS A 346 6.41 45.18 27.65
CA HIS A 346 6.56 44.12 26.64
C HIS A 346 6.07 44.55 25.25
N ASP A 347 6.09 45.86 24.96
CA ASP A 347 5.66 46.40 23.67
C ASP A 347 4.27 45.89 23.24
N GLU A 348 3.34 45.78 24.20
CA GLU A 348 1.97 45.31 24.01
C GLU A 348 1.24 46.13 22.91
N GLU A 349 1.57 47.42 22.79
CA GLU A 349 1.07 48.30 21.75
C GLU A 349 1.60 47.92 20.35
N ASN A 350 2.87 47.55 20.22
CA ASN A 350 3.41 47.06 18.94
C ASN A 350 2.83 45.69 18.60
N SER A 351 2.67 44.81 19.59
CA SER A 351 2.06 43.49 19.38
C SER A 351 0.65 43.61 18.83
N ILE A 352 -0.19 44.50 19.38
CA ILE A 352 -1.56 44.70 18.86
C ILE A 352 -1.57 45.32 17.46
N ARG A 353 -0.63 46.23 17.17
CA ARG A 353 -0.46 46.78 15.81
C ARG A 353 -0.04 45.70 14.83
N ASP A 354 0.80 44.76 15.25
CA ASP A 354 1.27 43.64 14.43
C ASP A 354 0.13 42.66 14.15
N LEU A 355 -0.68 42.34 15.16
CA LEU A 355 -1.93 41.58 14.98
C LEU A 355 -2.88 42.29 14.00
N SER A 356 -3.02 43.61 14.11
CA SER A 356 -3.85 44.40 13.19
C SER A 356 -3.33 44.34 11.74
N ARG A 357 -2.00 44.39 11.57
CA ARG A 357 -1.35 44.25 10.25
C ARG A 357 -1.58 42.86 9.66
N GLN A 358 -1.49 41.81 10.48
CA GLN A 358 -1.74 40.43 10.05
C GLN A 358 -3.20 40.24 9.63
N LEU A 359 -4.16 40.73 10.43
CA LEU A 359 -5.59 40.69 10.07
C LEU A 359 -5.88 41.45 8.77
N LEU A 360 -5.26 42.62 8.55
CA LEU A 360 -5.40 43.38 7.31
C LEU A 360 -4.79 42.65 6.10
N GLN A 361 -3.71 41.90 6.30
CA GLN A 361 -3.11 41.10 5.24
C GLN A 361 -4.06 39.97 4.84
N VAL A 362 -4.60 39.22 5.81
CA VAL A 362 -5.60 38.17 5.55
C VAL A 362 -6.85 38.74 4.90
N GLU A 363 -7.33 39.92 5.34
CA GLU A 363 -8.46 40.61 4.70
C GLU A 363 -8.20 40.89 3.22
N LYS A 364 -7.03 41.44 2.89
CA LYS A 364 -6.63 41.70 1.50
C LYS A 364 -6.51 40.41 0.70
N ASP A 365 -5.98 39.35 1.29
CA ASP A 365 -5.87 38.06 0.64
C ASP A 365 -7.27 37.47 0.34
N LEU A 366 -8.19 37.46 1.29
CA LEU A 366 -9.59 37.03 1.08
C LEU A 366 -10.34 37.89 0.04
N ASP A 367 -10.12 39.20 0.03
CA ASP A 367 -10.69 40.09 -0.97
C ASP A 367 -10.07 39.89 -2.36
N SER A 368 -8.77 39.62 -2.44
CA SER A 368 -8.09 39.28 -3.69
C SER A 368 -8.65 37.98 -4.29
N ILE A 369 -8.92 36.98 -3.44
CA ILE A 369 -9.52 35.70 -3.85
C ILE A 369 -10.93 35.94 -4.38
N ARG A 370 -11.75 36.73 -3.67
CA ARG A 370 -13.11 37.06 -4.12
C ARG A 370 -13.11 37.84 -5.44
N LEU A 371 -12.19 38.79 -5.61
CA LEU A 371 -12.02 39.51 -6.87
C LEU A 371 -11.59 38.57 -8.00
N GLY A 372 -10.71 37.61 -7.72
CA GLY A 372 -10.31 36.56 -8.67
C GLY A 372 -11.48 35.69 -9.09
N ILE A 373 -12.31 35.25 -8.13
CA ILE A 373 -13.56 34.51 -8.39
C ILE A 373 -14.51 35.32 -9.28
N ASN A 374 -14.72 36.60 -8.96
CA ASN A 374 -15.59 37.47 -9.76
C ASN A 374 -15.07 37.71 -11.18
N LYS A 375 -13.73 37.72 -11.35
CA LYS A 375 -13.08 37.85 -12.66
C LYS A 375 -13.01 36.54 -13.45
N LYS A 376 -13.39 35.41 -12.84
CA LYS A 376 -13.40 34.07 -13.46
C LYS A 376 -12.00 33.56 -13.89
N GLU A 377 -10.96 33.93 -13.14
CA GLU A 377 -9.56 33.62 -13.46
C GLU A 377 -8.87 32.87 -12.31
N VAL A 378 -9.57 31.93 -11.66
CA VAL A 378 -9.07 31.25 -10.47
C VAL A 378 -9.14 29.74 -10.57
N VAL A 379 -8.08 29.12 -10.06
CA VAL A 379 -7.94 27.68 -9.86
C VAL A 379 -8.31 27.38 -8.40
N PHE A 380 -9.52 26.86 -8.16
CA PHE A 380 -10.09 26.57 -6.85
C PHE A 380 -9.28 25.55 -6.04
N SER A 381 -8.68 24.56 -6.70
CA SER A 381 -7.79 23.60 -6.02
C SER A 381 -6.59 24.28 -5.34
N GLN A 382 -5.99 25.30 -5.95
CA GLN A 382 -4.89 26.07 -5.35
C GLN A 382 -5.38 27.03 -4.27
N LEU A 383 -6.57 27.60 -4.45
CA LEU A 383 -7.18 28.47 -3.45
C LEU A 383 -7.45 27.74 -2.14
N THR A 384 -7.74 26.44 -2.18
CA THR A 384 -7.98 25.64 -0.97
C THR A 384 -6.73 25.61 -0.07
N GLU A 385 -5.54 25.44 -0.66
CA GLU A 385 -4.28 25.48 0.09
C GLU A 385 -4.01 26.88 0.65
N LYS A 386 -4.23 27.93 -0.14
CA LYS A 386 -4.06 29.31 0.32
C LYS A 386 -5.01 29.66 1.46
N LEU A 387 -6.29 29.28 1.38
CA LEU A 387 -7.27 29.48 2.45
C LEU A 387 -6.89 28.75 3.74
N MET A 388 -6.26 27.57 3.64
CA MET A 388 -5.78 26.85 4.82
C MET A 388 -4.60 27.58 5.48
N VAL A 389 -3.73 28.24 4.72
CA VAL A 389 -2.68 29.09 5.27
C VAL A 389 -3.28 30.30 5.99
N ASP A 390 -4.27 30.96 5.36
CA ASP A 390 -4.97 32.11 5.95
C ASP A 390 -5.70 31.70 7.26
N GLU A 391 -6.34 30.54 7.29
CA GLU A 391 -7.00 29.96 8.47
C GLU A 391 -6.01 29.76 9.63
N ASN A 392 -4.87 29.12 9.37
CA ASN A 392 -3.82 28.92 10.38
C ASN A 392 -3.26 30.26 10.89
N GLN A 393 -3.17 31.27 10.03
CA GLN A 393 -2.72 32.60 10.44
C GLN A 393 -3.75 33.28 11.36
N LEU A 394 -5.06 33.10 11.09
CA LEU A 394 -6.11 33.60 11.97
C LEU A 394 -6.10 32.90 13.34
N ASP A 395 -5.87 31.59 13.38
CA ASP A 395 -5.77 30.83 14.63
C ASP A 395 -4.58 31.29 15.49
N GLN A 396 -3.42 31.55 14.87
CA GLN A 396 -2.27 32.12 15.57
C GLN A 396 -2.56 33.52 16.12
N VAL A 397 -3.31 34.33 15.37
CA VAL A 397 -3.76 35.64 15.82
C VAL A 397 -4.72 35.51 17.01
N GLU A 398 -5.66 34.57 16.97
CA GLU A 398 -6.59 34.31 18.08
C GLU A 398 -5.83 33.92 19.35
N GLU A 399 -4.90 32.97 19.27
CA GLU A 399 -4.09 32.53 20.41
C GLU A 399 -3.30 33.70 21.04
N GLN A 400 -2.68 34.53 20.20
CA GLN A 400 -1.96 35.72 20.66
C GLN A 400 -2.90 36.76 21.29
N GLN A 401 -4.10 36.96 20.74
CA GLN A 401 -5.11 37.85 21.31
C GLN A 401 -5.58 37.37 22.68
N ILE A 402 -5.85 36.07 22.84
CA ILE A 402 -6.24 35.47 24.13
C ILE A 402 -5.11 35.63 25.15
N GLY A 403 -3.86 35.31 24.78
CA GLY A 403 -2.71 35.46 25.67
C GLY A 403 -2.49 36.92 26.13
N LEU A 404 -2.62 37.89 25.23
CA LEU A 404 -2.57 39.31 25.58
C LEU A 404 -3.74 39.70 26.48
N TRP A 405 -4.95 39.23 26.18
CA TRP A 405 -6.13 39.52 26.99
C TRP A 405 -5.94 39.04 28.44
N ASP A 406 -5.50 37.80 28.63
CA ASP A 406 -5.32 37.20 29.95
C ASP A 406 -4.24 37.93 30.76
N ASN A 407 -3.13 38.29 30.12
CA ASN A 407 -2.08 39.08 30.76
C ASN A 407 -2.59 40.45 31.22
N LEU A 408 -3.36 41.14 30.36
CA LEU A 408 -3.86 42.49 30.63
C LEU A 408 -4.95 42.52 31.71
N LYS A 409 -5.84 41.52 31.72
CA LYS A 409 -6.99 41.47 32.65
C LYS A 409 -6.56 41.29 34.11
N VAL A 410 -5.43 40.64 34.36
CA VAL A 410 -4.94 40.33 35.72
C VAL A 410 -4.15 41.51 36.33
N LEU A 411 -3.67 42.47 35.52
CA LEU A 411 -2.88 43.60 36.01
C LEU A 411 -3.53 44.40 37.16
N PRO A 412 -4.83 44.77 37.10
CA PRO A 412 -5.45 45.52 38.20
C PRO A 412 -5.50 44.72 39.51
N GLU A 413 -5.71 43.41 39.43
CA GLU A 413 -5.75 42.53 40.59
C GLU A 413 -4.37 42.35 41.23
N ILE A 414 -3.31 42.26 40.41
CA ILE A 414 -1.92 42.22 40.88
C ILE A 414 -1.59 43.50 41.65
N VAL A 415 -1.92 44.66 41.10
CA VAL A 415 -1.64 45.95 41.75
C VAL A 415 -2.40 46.10 43.06
N LYS A 416 -3.67 45.70 43.10
CA LYS A 416 -4.44 45.68 44.36
C LYS A 416 -3.83 44.75 45.41
N THR A 417 -3.36 43.57 44.98
CA THR A 417 -2.70 42.62 45.89
C THR A 417 -1.37 43.17 46.40
N ALA A 418 -0.60 43.84 45.54
CA ALA A 418 0.63 44.53 45.91
C ALA A 418 0.36 45.67 46.90
N GLN A 419 -0.69 46.48 46.69
CA GLN A 419 -1.13 47.52 47.64
C GLN A 419 -1.37 46.94 49.03
N ASN A 420 -2.18 45.88 49.12
CA ASN A 420 -2.46 45.22 50.39
C ASN A 420 -1.18 44.69 51.07
N LYS A 421 -0.26 44.12 50.30
CA LYS A 421 1.03 43.64 50.84
C LYS A 421 1.90 44.77 51.37
N VAL A 422 1.96 45.91 50.68
CA VAL A 422 2.71 47.08 51.15
C VAL A 422 2.14 47.62 52.45
N GLU A 423 0.82 47.64 52.60
CA GLU A 423 0.19 48.01 53.89
C GLU A 423 0.62 47.07 55.02
N LEU A 424 0.60 45.75 54.78
CA LEU A 424 1.08 44.75 55.73
C LEU A 424 2.56 44.93 56.07
N PHE A 425 3.39 45.25 55.08
CA PHE A 425 4.82 45.53 55.27
C PHE A 425 5.07 46.75 56.15
N VAL A 426 4.30 47.83 55.95
CA VAL A 426 4.34 49.03 56.81
C VAL A 426 3.93 48.68 58.25
N GLU A 427 2.90 47.86 58.43
CA GLU A 427 2.50 47.40 59.76
C GLU A 427 3.57 46.54 60.44
N SER A 428 4.16 45.60 59.71
CA SER A 428 5.24 44.73 60.20
C SER A 428 6.46 45.57 60.61
N MET A 429 6.87 46.54 59.80
CA MET A 429 7.97 47.45 60.12
C MET A 429 7.69 48.26 61.40
N ARG A 430 6.46 48.76 61.56
CA ARG A 430 6.04 49.45 62.81
C ARG A 430 6.05 48.53 64.01
N LYS A 431 5.63 47.26 63.87
CA LYS A 431 5.67 46.26 64.95
C LYS A 431 7.12 45.95 65.35
N ILE A 432 8.01 45.76 64.37
CA ILE A 432 9.45 45.55 64.60
C ILE A 432 10.04 46.73 65.39
N LYS A 433 9.82 47.97 64.93
CA LYS A 433 10.28 49.18 65.62
C LYS A 433 9.78 49.25 67.07
N ARG A 434 8.47 49.06 67.28
CA ARG A 434 7.88 49.06 68.63
C ARG A 434 8.45 47.96 69.53
N ARG A 435 8.74 46.77 69.00
CA ARG A 435 9.34 45.67 69.79
C ARG A 435 10.74 46.02 70.28
N VAL A 436 11.55 46.68 69.46
CA VAL A 436 12.88 47.15 69.85
C VAL A 436 12.78 48.29 70.88
N GLU A 437 11.91 49.28 70.65
CA GLU A 437 11.72 50.41 71.56
C GLU A 437 11.20 49.99 72.95
N ARG A 438 10.28 49.02 73.02
CA ARG A 438 9.70 48.53 74.29
C ARG A 438 10.70 47.83 75.20
N GLN A 439 11.79 47.28 74.65
CA GLN A 439 12.82 46.58 75.43
C GLN A 439 13.80 47.56 76.10
N GLY A 440 13.75 48.86 75.77
CA GLY A 440 14.52 49.89 76.46
C GLY A 440 16.05 49.68 76.39
N LEU A 441 16.53 49.16 75.25
CA LEU A 441 17.96 48.89 75.05
C LEU A 441 18.79 50.20 75.08
N PRO A 442 20.03 50.18 75.61
CA PRO A 442 20.91 51.36 75.63
C PRO A 442 21.24 51.95 74.24
N GLY A 443 21.14 51.12 73.20
CA GLY A 443 21.38 51.46 71.79
C GLY A 443 21.17 50.22 70.90
N ALA A 444 21.47 50.32 69.60
CA ALA A 444 21.44 49.17 68.69
C ALA A 444 22.72 49.13 67.85
N PRO A 445 23.19 47.95 67.40
CA PRO A 445 24.36 47.86 66.53
C PRO A 445 24.17 48.70 65.27
N THR A 446 25.23 49.37 64.83
CA THR A 446 25.23 50.19 63.61
C THR A 446 24.85 49.38 62.37
N THR A 447 25.27 48.11 62.30
CA THR A 447 24.89 47.17 61.22
C THR A 447 23.38 46.96 61.14
N TYR A 448 22.71 46.81 62.29
CA TYR A 448 21.26 46.62 62.34
C TYR A 448 20.51 47.91 62.01
N LEU A 449 20.98 49.06 62.50
CA LEU A 449 20.38 50.36 62.18
C LEU A 449 20.47 50.68 60.68
N ASN A 450 21.64 50.46 60.07
CA ASN A 450 21.81 50.67 58.63
C ASN A 450 20.90 49.75 57.81
N PHE A 451 20.73 48.48 58.23
CA PHE A 451 19.82 47.56 57.56
C PHE A 451 18.36 47.98 57.73
N PHE A 452 17.95 48.38 58.94
CA PHE A 452 16.61 48.91 59.19
C PHE A 452 16.32 50.15 58.35
N ASP A 453 17.27 51.09 58.25
CA ASP A 453 17.12 52.32 57.46
C ASP A 453 17.04 52.00 55.96
N GLN A 454 17.85 51.06 55.46
CA GLN A 454 17.80 50.61 54.07
C GLN A 454 16.44 50.00 53.72
N VAL A 455 15.94 49.08 54.55
CA VAL A 455 14.62 48.45 54.35
C VAL A 455 13.50 49.48 54.46
N SER A 456 13.62 50.44 55.38
CA SER A 456 12.65 51.54 55.49
C SER A 456 12.65 52.44 54.26
N GLU A 457 13.83 52.76 53.70
CA GLU A 457 13.93 53.56 52.48
C GLU A 457 13.34 52.81 51.28
N MET A 458 13.64 51.51 51.16
CA MET A 458 13.09 50.65 50.11
C MET A 458 11.56 50.53 50.22
N LEU A 459 11.01 50.36 51.43
CA LEU A 459 9.57 50.33 51.67
C LEU A 459 8.91 51.67 51.33
N ASN A 460 9.53 52.80 51.67
CA ASN A 460 9.03 54.12 51.31
C ASN A 460 9.02 54.33 49.79
N LYS A 461 10.09 53.89 49.08
CA LYS A 461 10.14 53.92 47.62
C LYS A 461 9.05 53.05 47.01
N LEU A 462 8.86 51.84 47.51
CA LEU A 462 7.79 50.93 47.08
C LEU A 462 6.40 51.54 47.30
N GLN A 463 6.16 52.20 48.44
CA GLN A 463 4.90 52.90 48.70
C GLN A 463 4.66 54.06 47.74
N GLN A 464 5.70 54.81 47.36
CA GLN A 464 5.59 55.87 46.36
C GLN A 464 5.30 55.29 44.97
N GLN A 465 5.93 54.17 44.60
CA GLN A 465 5.70 53.52 43.32
C GLN A 465 4.28 52.94 43.19
N VAL A 466 3.75 52.33 44.25
CA VAL A 466 2.39 51.78 44.27
C VAL A 466 1.30 52.84 44.11
N ASN A 467 1.55 54.04 44.63
CA ASN A 467 0.63 55.18 44.55
C ASN A 467 0.97 56.14 43.39
N ALA A 468 1.91 55.75 42.52
CA ALA A 468 2.26 56.56 41.36
C ALA A 468 1.05 56.62 40.39
N PRO A 469 0.87 57.74 39.66
CA PRO A 469 -0.18 57.85 38.65
C PRO A 469 -0.09 56.77 37.56
N ARG A 470 1.12 56.29 37.28
CA ARG A 470 1.38 55.19 36.35
C ARG A 470 2.27 54.17 37.03
N VAL A 471 1.77 52.94 37.17
CA VAL A 471 2.44 51.86 37.88
C VAL A 471 3.05 50.87 36.89
N ASN A 472 4.35 50.58 37.03
CA ASN A 472 4.99 49.48 36.33
C ASN A 472 4.73 48.18 37.11
N VAL A 473 3.89 47.29 36.57
CA VAL A 473 3.41 46.10 37.31
C VAL A 473 4.53 45.08 37.52
N ASP A 474 5.37 44.83 36.52
CA ASP A 474 6.46 43.84 36.64
C ASP A 474 7.52 44.29 37.65
N ASP A 475 7.92 45.56 37.56
CA ASP A 475 8.90 46.12 38.50
C ASP A 475 8.30 46.18 39.91
N LEU A 476 7.02 46.56 40.03
CA LEU A 476 6.31 46.53 41.30
C LEU A 476 6.31 45.13 41.91
N GLN A 477 5.94 44.09 41.15
CA GLN A 477 5.88 42.72 41.66
C GLN A 477 7.26 42.23 42.13
N ARG A 478 8.32 42.55 41.36
CA ARG A 478 9.70 42.24 41.75
C ARG A 478 10.07 42.95 43.06
N GLN A 479 9.79 44.24 43.17
CA GLN A 479 10.11 45.02 44.37
C GLN A 479 9.31 44.58 45.59
N VAL A 480 8.02 44.24 45.45
CA VAL A 480 7.22 43.64 46.54
C VAL A 480 7.88 42.36 47.05
N SER A 481 8.41 41.52 46.16
CA SER A 481 9.09 40.27 46.57
C SER A 481 10.39 40.55 47.31
N ILE A 482 11.21 41.50 46.83
CA ILE A 482 12.48 41.87 47.46
C ILE A 482 12.23 42.46 48.86
N VAL A 483 11.36 43.47 48.95
CA VAL A 483 11.03 44.14 50.21
C VAL A 483 10.39 43.17 51.21
N GLY A 484 9.56 42.22 50.73
CA GLY A 484 9.03 41.16 51.58
C GLY A 484 10.14 40.31 52.21
N SER A 485 11.08 39.84 51.40
CA SER A 485 12.23 39.07 51.91
C SER A 485 13.10 39.88 52.87
N ASP A 486 13.31 41.16 52.61
CA ASP A 486 14.11 42.03 53.47
C ASP A 486 13.43 42.29 54.82
N ILE A 487 12.10 42.43 54.84
CA ILE A 487 11.33 42.55 56.09
C ILE A 487 11.38 41.25 56.89
N ASP A 488 11.28 40.10 56.24
CA ASP A 488 11.40 38.80 56.92
C ASP A 488 12.80 38.63 57.52
N ASN A 489 13.85 38.97 56.76
CA ASN A 489 15.24 38.98 57.25
C ASN A 489 15.43 39.96 58.41
N LEU A 490 14.83 41.15 58.33
CA LEU A 490 14.86 42.14 59.40
C LEU A 490 14.15 41.63 60.65
N GLN A 491 13.04 40.91 60.49
CA GLN A 491 12.34 40.28 61.61
C GLN A 491 13.21 39.22 62.29
N VAL A 492 13.94 38.40 61.53
CA VAL A 492 14.91 37.43 62.07
C VAL A 492 16.03 38.15 62.80
N ALA A 493 16.67 39.14 62.18
CA ALA A 493 17.76 39.91 62.79
C ALA A 493 17.30 40.64 64.07
N THR A 494 16.08 41.20 64.08
CA THR A 494 15.48 41.82 65.26
C THR A 494 15.28 40.79 66.37
N ASN A 495 14.77 39.61 66.01
CA ASN A 495 14.55 38.53 66.94
C ASN A 495 15.89 38.07 67.56
N GLU A 496 16.94 37.91 66.77
CA GLU A 496 18.28 37.55 67.26
C GLU A 496 18.86 38.64 68.16
N LEU A 497 18.76 39.91 67.75
CA LEU A 497 19.21 41.06 68.53
C LEU A 497 18.57 41.07 69.92
N LEU A 498 17.24 40.95 69.97
CA LEU A 498 16.48 40.93 71.22
C LEU A 498 16.82 39.71 72.07
N ALA A 499 17.02 38.54 71.45
CA ALA A 499 17.39 37.32 72.16
C ALA A 499 18.77 37.43 72.80
N ASN A 500 19.73 37.97 72.06
CA ASN A 500 21.08 38.19 72.57
C ASN A 500 21.08 39.23 73.69
N ALA A 501 20.26 40.27 73.59
CA ALA A 501 20.12 41.26 74.65
C ALA A 501 19.48 40.67 75.93
N THR A 502 18.40 39.89 75.81
CA THR A 502 17.77 39.23 76.98
C THR A 502 18.71 38.17 77.59
N LEU A 503 19.38 37.38 76.75
CA LEU A 503 20.34 36.37 77.18
C LEU A 503 21.52 37.00 77.91
N THR A 504 22.05 38.13 77.41
CA THR A 504 23.10 38.88 78.11
C THR A 504 22.64 39.28 79.51
N GLY A 505 21.39 39.74 79.67
CA GLY A 505 20.83 40.09 80.98
C GLY A 505 20.74 38.89 81.94
N ILE A 506 20.29 37.74 81.45
CA ILE A 506 20.21 36.48 82.22
C ILE A 506 21.61 35.98 82.60
N LEU A 507 22.55 35.98 81.64
CA LEU A 507 23.94 35.58 81.87
C LEU A 507 24.65 36.55 82.83
N LEU A 508 24.36 37.84 82.77
CA LEU A 508 24.90 38.83 83.72
C LEU A 508 24.36 38.57 85.13
N HIS A 509 23.09 38.22 85.27
CA HIS A 509 22.52 37.84 86.57
C HIS A 509 23.19 36.56 87.11
N LYS A 510 23.36 35.52 86.29
CA LYS A 510 24.04 34.28 86.68
C LYS A 510 25.53 34.52 86.97
N ALA A 511 26.24 35.30 86.15
CA ALA A 511 27.64 35.65 86.37
C ALA A 511 27.88 36.44 87.67
N ASN A 512 26.90 37.26 88.09
CA ASN A 512 26.98 37.94 89.39
C ASN A 512 26.88 36.99 90.59
N GLN A 513 26.39 35.76 90.42
CA GLN A 513 26.38 34.73 91.48
C GLN A 513 27.78 34.10 91.68
N TYR A 514 28.65 34.14 90.67
CA TYR A 514 30.02 33.59 90.69
C TYR A 514 31.10 34.67 90.84
N ARG A 515 30.82 35.73 91.61
CA ARG A 515 31.74 36.88 91.86
C ARG A 515 33.09 36.51 92.50
N GLU A 516 33.23 35.28 92.98
CA GLU A 516 34.44 34.77 93.62
C GLU A 516 35.57 34.48 92.63
N TYR A 517 35.26 34.34 91.33
CA TYR A 517 36.23 34.05 90.27
C TYR A 517 36.68 35.34 89.55
N PRO A 518 37.98 35.71 89.58
CA PRO A 518 38.49 36.93 88.92
C PRO A 518 38.24 36.97 87.41
N GLU A 519 38.25 35.81 86.74
CA GLU A 519 38.01 35.68 85.31
C GLU A 519 36.57 36.07 84.92
N VAL A 520 35.58 35.74 85.76
CA VAL A 520 34.18 36.12 85.54
C VAL A 520 33.98 37.62 85.74
N VAL A 521 34.65 38.21 86.73
CA VAL A 521 34.57 39.66 86.97
C VAL A 521 35.13 40.46 85.79
N GLN A 522 36.24 40.02 85.19
CA GLN A 522 36.78 40.64 83.98
C GLN A 522 35.86 40.44 82.77
N ALA A 523 35.30 39.24 82.58
CA ALA A 523 34.33 38.97 81.51
C ALA A 523 33.06 39.83 81.65
N VAL A 524 32.57 40.06 82.88
CA VAL A 524 31.44 40.94 83.16
C VAL A 524 31.75 42.40 82.81
N GLN A 525 32.94 42.90 83.15
CA GLN A 525 33.34 44.27 82.78
C GLN A 525 33.45 44.44 81.26
N ASN A 526 34.10 43.49 80.58
CA ASN A 526 34.23 43.52 79.12
C ASN A 526 32.86 43.42 78.42
N ALA A 527 31.98 42.55 78.90
CA ALA A 527 30.62 42.43 78.37
C ALA A 527 29.77 43.67 78.64
N GLN A 528 29.95 44.37 79.78
CA GLN A 528 29.28 45.64 80.06
C GLN A 528 29.75 46.77 79.13
N VAL A 529 31.04 46.78 78.76
CA VAL A 529 31.58 47.72 77.78
C VAL A 529 31.00 47.42 76.39
N GLU A 530 31.02 46.16 75.96
CA GLU A 530 30.43 45.74 74.67
C GLU A 530 28.91 46.00 74.62
N TYR A 531 28.19 45.81 75.73
CA TYR A 531 26.74 46.03 75.82
C TYR A 531 26.33 47.51 75.86
N ASN A 532 27.06 48.36 76.59
CA ASN A 532 26.69 49.76 76.80
C ASN A 532 27.38 50.76 75.86
N GLN A 533 28.61 50.47 75.39
CA GLN A 533 29.40 51.39 74.57
C GLN A 533 29.42 50.99 73.10
N PHE A 534 29.59 49.70 72.80
CA PHE A 534 29.66 49.20 71.41
C PHE A 534 28.34 48.62 70.92
N TYR A 535 27.35 48.46 71.80
CA TYR A 535 26.03 47.88 71.54
C TYR A 535 26.08 46.51 70.85
N ASN A 536 27.17 45.74 71.07
CA ASN A 536 27.39 44.45 70.45
C ASN A 536 26.93 43.32 71.39
N TYR A 537 25.64 43.02 71.32
CA TYR A 537 25.00 42.01 72.17
C TYR A 537 25.51 40.59 71.90
N GLU A 538 25.90 40.28 70.67
CA GLU A 538 26.42 38.95 70.31
C GLU A 538 27.78 38.69 70.98
N LYS A 539 28.70 39.65 70.89
CA LYS A 539 30.00 39.55 71.58
C LYS A 539 29.84 39.56 73.09
N ALA A 540 28.88 40.30 73.64
CA ALA A 540 28.60 40.31 75.08
C ALA A 540 28.13 38.93 75.58
N VAL A 541 27.26 38.24 74.82
CA VAL A 541 26.87 36.86 75.11
C VAL A 541 28.05 35.91 74.99
N GLU A 542 28.89 36.04 73.95
CA GLU A 542 30.05 35.17 73.73
C GLU A 542 31.08 35.28 74.87
N VAL A 543 31.43 36.50 75.27
CA VAL A 543 32.42 36.76 76.33
C VAL A 543 31.92 36.28 77.69
N LEU A 544 30.66 36.55 78.04
CA LEU A 544 30.06 36.03 79.27
C LEU A 544 29.90 34.52 79.23
N GLY A 545 29.52 33.99 78.06
CA GLY A 545 29.25 32.58 77.88
C GLY A 545 30.49 31.72 78.03
N GLN A 546 31.58 32.10 77.34
CA GLN A 546 32.88 31.41 77.45
C GLN A 546 33.43 31.43 78.89
N ALA A 547 33.21 32.52 79.64
CA ALA A 547 33.64 32.61 81.03
C ALA A 547 32.80 31.72 81.96
N LEU A 548 31.49 31.60 81.71
CA LEU A 548 30.58 30.78 82.50
C LEU A 548 30.69 29.28 82.17
N ASP A 549 30.87 28.91 80.90
CA ASP A 549 31.01 27.51 80.48
C ASP A 549 32.34 26.88 80.91
N ARG A 550 33.38 27.70 81.17
CA ARG A 550 34.63 27.24 81.80
C ARG A 550 34.45 26.81 83.26
N ILE A 551 33.41 27.32 83.93
CA ILE A 551 33.08 27.00 85.33
C ILE A 551 32.02 25.90 85.38
N GLU A 552 30.96 26.03 84.58
CA GLU A 552 29.87 25.05 84.42
C GLU A 552 29.58 24.79 82.93
N PRO A 553 30.14 23.72 82.33
CA PRO A 553 29.98 23.46 80.91
C PRO A 553 28.51 23.18 80.53
N GLY A 554 28.02 23.87 79.49
CA GLY A 554 26.67 23.70 78.93
C GLY A 554 25.61 24.64 79.50
N THR A 555 25.98 25.53 80.41
CA THR A 555 25.06 26.51 81.02
C THR A 555 24.50 27.49 80.00
N THR A 556 25.34 27.99 79.10
CA THR A 556 24.93 28.99 78.10
C THR A 556 23.93 28.42 77.11
N GLU A 557 24.13 27.18 76.66
CA GLU A 557 23.29 26.52 75.68
C GLU A 557 21.91 26.20 76.27
N ILE A 558 21.84 25.72 77.53
CA ILE A 558 20.58 25.51 78.26
C ILE A 558 19.81 26.83 78.44
N LEU A 559 20.51 27.92 78.83
CA LEU A 559 19.86 29.23 79.00
C LEU A 559 19.43 29.85 77.67
N ARG A 560 20.16 29.58 76.58
CA ARG A 560 19.79 29.97 75.22
C ARG A 560 18.56 29.20 74.74
N GLU A 561 18.47 27.89 75.02
CA GLU A 561 17.29 27.06 74.72
C GLU A 561 16.06 27.51 75.53
N GLN A 562 16.21 27.80 76.83
CA GLN A 562 15.13 28.31 77.68
C GLN A 562 14.65 29.70 77.24
N ASN A 563 15.57 30.59 76.86
CA ASN A 563 15.23 31.90 76.28
C ASN A 563 14.50 31.75 74.95
N ASN A 564 14.83 30.73 74.14
CA ASN A 564 14.13 30.46 72.88
C ASN A 564 12.74 29.82 73.09
N GLN A 565 12.55 28.97 74.11
CA GLN A 565 11.23 28.39 74.44
C GLN A 565 10.25 29.41 75.03
N ASN A 566 10.72 30.33 75.87
CA ASN A 566 9.91 31.43 76.42
C ASN A 566 9.47 32.47 75.37
N ARG A 567 9.87 32.31 74.10
CA ARG A 567 9.49 33.17 72.97
C ARG A 567 8.40 32.56 72.08
N LEU A 568 8.12 31.27 72.22
CA LEU A 568 7.10 30.54 71.45
C LEU A 568 5.73 30.47 72.15
N ILE A 569 5.65 30.94 73.40
CA ILE A 569 4.43 31.21 74.18
C ILE A 569 4.24 32.72 74.21
#